data_AF-A0A7G7SR79-F1
#
_entry.id   AF-A0A7G7SR79-F1
#
_cell.length_a   1.000
_cell.length_b   1.000
_cell.length_c   1.000
_cell.angle_alpha   90.00
_cell.angle_beta   90.00
_cell.angle_gamma   90.00
#
_symmetry.space_group_name_H-M   'P 1'
#
loop_
_entity.id
_entity.type
_entity.pdbx_description
1 polymer ?
#
loop_
_entity_poly.entity_id
_entity_poly.type
_entity_poly.pdbx_seq_one_letter_code
_entity_poly.pdbx_strand_id
1 'polypeptide(L)'
;MEILMSMRWCMPLLSCLLLAACSSGPRPQAGPTPSAPQAGADGAAAADAAACTAQGGSLRPLGRRGLLKCVIPFADAGKACSDKSQCHGDCLAVALVPAGAAAQGVCQRDISENYGCRQAVQGGVGGSQICID
;
A
#
# COMPACT_ATOMS: atom_id res chain seq x y z
N MET A 1 46.78 25.77 -32.06
CA MET A 1 45.36 25.96 -32.39
C MET A 1 44.75 24.79 -33.18
N GLU A 2 45.49 23.69 -33.41
CA GLU A 2 45.05 22.52 -34.19
C GLU A 2 44.49 21.36 -33.35
N ILE A 3 44.23 21.54 -32.05
CA ILE A 3 43.72 20.47 -31.17
C ILE A 3 42.27 20.72 -30.74
N LEU A 4 41.80 21.98 -30.84
CA LEU A 4 40.46 22.37 -30.40
C LEU A 4 39.37 22.13 -31.46
N MET A 5 39.74 21.92 -32.73
CA MET A 5 38.78 21.68 -33.84
C MET A 5 38.28 20.22 -33.88
N SER A 6 38.99 19.28 -33.26
CA SER A 6 38.63 17.85 -33.25
C SER A 6 37.63 17.48 -32.14
N MET A 7 37.30 18.43 -31.26
CA MET A 7 36.25 18.25 -30.24
C MET A 7 34.82 18.32 -30.85
N ARG A 8 34.66 18.95 -32.02
CA ARG A 8 33.32 19.33 -32.54
C ARG A 8 32.66 18.33 -33.47
N TRP A 9 33.36 17.27 -33.90
CA TRP A 9 32.81 16.25 -34.80
C TRP A 9 32.66 14.85 -34.19
N CYS A 10 33.23 14.60 -33.02
CA CYS A 10 33.09 13.31 -32.34
C CYS A 10 31.86 13.24 -31.40
N MET A 11 31.29 14.37 -30.98
CA MET A 11 30.14 14.40 -30.06
C MET A 11 28.75 14.09 -30.65
N PRO A 12 28.41 14.29 -31.94
CA PRO A 12 27.09 13.90 -32.43
C PRO A 12 26.99 12.38 -32.72
N LEU A 13 28.10 11.70 -33.00
CA LEU A 13 28.12 10.25 -33.26
C LEU A 13 27.90 9.41 -31.99
N LEU A 14 28.33 9.89 -30.83
CA LEU A 14 28.19 9.17 -29.56
C LEU A 14 26.78 9.28 -28.96
N SER A 15 26.03 10.35 -29.28
CA SER A 15 24.65 10.54 -28.78
C SER A 15 23.61 9.70 -29.53
N CYS A 16 23.82 9.39 -30.82
CA CYS A 16 22.86 8.57 -31.58
C CYS A 16 22.87 7.08 -31.19
N LEU A 17 23.94 6.56 -30.57
CA LEU A 17 24.03 5.14 -30.21
C LEU A 17 23.24 4.76 -28.94
N LEU A 18 22.85 5.72 -28.11
CA LEU A 18 22.20 5.45 -26.81
C LEU A 18 20.66 5.46 -26.86
N LEU A 19 20.04 5.85 -27.98
CA LEU A 19 18.57 5.93 -28.12
C LEU A 19 17.92 4.68 -28.76
N ALA A 20 18.70 3.68 -29.18
CA ALA A 20 18.19 2.51 -29.89
C ALA A 20 17.82 1.30 -28.99
N ALA A 21 17.94 1.40 -27.66
CA ALA A 21 17.72 0.26 -26.76
C ALA A 21 16.32 0.21 -26.11
N CYS A 22 15.46 1.22 -26.31
CA CYS A 22 14.13 1.27 -25.68
C CYS A 22 12.95 1.10 -26.66
N SER A 23 13.19 0.63 -27.89
CA SER A 23 12.08 0.27 -28.78
C SER A 23 11.54 -1.10 -28.39
N SER A 24 10.57 -1.09 -27.47
CA SER A 24 9.72 -2.25 -27.21
C SER A 24 8.87 -2.49 -28.45
N GLY A 25 9.29 -3.43 -29.31
CA GLY A 25 8.52 -3.81 -30.49
C GLY A 25 7.12 -4.35 -30.10
N PRO A 26 6.10 -4.24 -30.99
CA PRO A 26 4.80 -4.84 -30.73
C PRO A 26 4.95 -6.36 -30.62
N ARG A 27 4.75 -6.88 -29.41
CA ARG A 27 4.68 -8.34 -29.19
C ARG A 27 3.45 -8.86 -29.93
N PRO A 28 3.56 -9.97 -30.70
CA PRO A 28 2.39 -10.60 -31.28
C PRO A 28 1.43 -10.96 -30.13
N GLN A 29 0.24 -10.36 -30.14
CA GLN A 29 -0.83 -10.78 -29.26
C GLN A 29 -1.25 -12.17 -29.71
N ALA A 30 -0.80 -13.20 -28.99
CA ALA A 30 -1.50 -14.47 -29.01
C ALA A 30 -2.95 -14.18 -28.59
N GLY A 31 -3.90 -14.63 -29.39
CA GLY A 31 -5.33 -14.43 -29.17
C GLY A 31 -5.78 -14.95 -27.79
N PRO A 32 -7.05 -14.70 -27.42
CA PRO A 32 -7.56 -15.04 -26.10
C PRO A 32 -7.45 -16.54 -25.86
N THR A 33 -6.44 -16.94 -25.09
CA THR A 33 -6.42 -18.27 -24.47
C THR A 33 -7.54 -18.29 -23.43
N PRO A 34 -8.45 -19.28 -23.46
CA PRO A 34 -9.38 -19.50 -22.37
C PRO A 34 -8.55 -19.70 -21.09
N SER A 35 -8.77 -18.86 -20.08
CA SER A 35 -8.14 -19.02 -18.78
C SER A 35 -8.51 -20.40 -18.24
N ALA A 36 -7.52 -21.30 -18.18
CA ALA A 36 -7.65 -22.55 -17.46
C ALA A 36 -7.97 -22.26 -15.98
N PRO A 37 -8.76 -23.09 -15.29
CA PRO A 37 -9.07 -22.87 -13.88
C PRO A 37 -7.77 -22.86 -13.07
N GLN A 38 -7.57 -21.82 -12.25
CA GLN A 38 -6.37 -21.61 -11.46
C GLN A 38 -6.28 -22.59 -10.28
N ALA A 39 -6.08 -23.88 -10.56
CA ALA A 39 -5.94 -24.92 -9.52
C ALA A 39 -4.72 -24.72 -8.59
N GLY A 40 -3.80 -23.80 -8.90
CA GLY A 40 -2.66 -23.43 -8.06
C GLY A 40 -2.88 -22.21 -7.15
N ALA A 41 -3.90 -21.38 -7.40
CA ALA A 41 -4.17 -20.19 -6.59
C ALA A 41 -4.82 -20.55 -5.24
N ASP A 42 -5.66 -21.59 -5.24
CA ASP A 42 -6.37 -22.04 -4.04
C ASP A 42 -5.42 -22.66 -3.00
N GLY A 43 -4.39 -23.39 -3.44
CA GLY A 43 -3.40 -23.99 -2.55
C GLY A 43 -2.47 -22.97 -1.88
N ALA A 44 -2.06 -21.94 -2.63
CA ALA A 44 -1.25 -20.84 -2.08
C ALA A 44 -2.06 -20.01 -1.06
N ALA A 45 -3.33 -19.69 -1.39
CA ALA A 45 -4.21 -18.97 -0.47
C ALA A 45 -4.49 -19.75 0.82
N ALA A 46 -4.61 -21.08 0.76
CA ALA A 46 -4.78 -21.93 1.93
C ALA A 46 -3.53 -21.95 2.83
N ALA A 47 -2.32 -22.01 2.24
CA ALA A 47 -1.07 -21.93 2.97
C ALA A 47 -0.91 -20.55 3.66
N ASP A 48 -1.24 -19.46 2.96
CA ASP A 48 -1.24 -18.10 3.52
C ASP A 48 -2.26 -17.94 4.67
N ALA A 49 -3.43 -18.56 4.54
CA ALA A 49 -4.44 -18.55 5.61
C ALA A 49 -3.99 -19.31 6.86
N ALA A 50 -3.34 -20.47 6.69
CA ALA A 50 -2.77 -21.23 7.81
C ALA A 50 -1.66 -20.45 8.52
N ALA A 51 -0.75 -19.83 7.76
CA ALA A 51 0.31 -18.99 8.30
C ALA A 51 -0.25 -17.78 9.08
N CYS A 52 -1.28 -17.13 8.53
CA CYS A 52 -1.96 -16.03 9.21
C CYS A 52 -2.62 -16.45 10.53
N THR A 53 -3.30 -17.60 10.52
CA THR A 53 -3.97 -18.16 11.71
C THR A 53 -2.96 -18.52 12.80
N ALA A 54 -1.79 -19.05 12.42
CA ALA A 54 -0.70 -19.35 13.35
C ALA A 54 -0.17 -18.09 14.07
N GLN A 55 -0.33 -16.90 13.48
CA GLN A 55 0.01 -15.62 14.10
C GLN A 55 -1.17 -15.01 14.90
N GLY A 56 -2.28 -15.74 15.06
CA GLY A 56 -3.48 -15.26 15.74
C GLY A 56 -4.38 -14.36 14.88
N GLY A 57 -4.15 -14.33 13.57
CA GLY A 57 -4.92 -13.53 12.63
C GLY A 57 -5.96 -14.31 11.82
N SER A 58 -6.57 -13.61 10.87
CA SER A 58 -7.44 -14.20 9.84
C SER A 58 -7.14 -13.59 8.48
N LEU A 59 -7.04 -14.43 7.43
CA LEU A 59 -6.88 -13.94 6.07
C LEU A 59 -8.23 -13.40 5.58
N ARG A 60 -8.31 -12.09 5.30
CA ARG A 60 -9.55 -11.41 4.94
C ARG A 60 -9.36 -10.53 3.71
N PRO A 61 -10.36 -10.42 2.83
CA PRO A 61 -10.35 -9.43 1.76
C PRO A 61 -10.55 -8.05 2.36
N LEU A 62 -9.61 -7.13 2.11
CA LEU A 62 -9.69 -5.73 2.55
C LEU A 62 -9.79 -4.78 1.35
N GLY A 63 -10.50 -3.68 1.58
CA GLY A 63 -10.78 -2.68 0.55
C GLY A 63 -11.70 -3.18 -0.56
N ARG A 64 -12.08 -2.31 -1.49
CA ARG A 64 -12.98 -2.68 -2.61
C ARG A 64 -12.34 -3.61 -3.61
N ARG A 65 -11.01 -3.55 -3.73
CA ARG A 65 -10.26 -4.47 -4.59
C ARG A 65 -10.20 -5.89 -4.02
N GLY A 66 -10.65 -6.10 -2.78
CA GLY A 66 -10.69 -7.43 -2.14
C GLY A 66 -9.31 -8.04 -1.96
N LEU A 67 -8.30 -7.23 -1.64
CA LEU A 67 -6.94 -7.72 -1.45
C LEU A 67 -6.90 -8.58 -0.20
N LEU A 68 -6.54 -9.86 -0.35
CA LEU A 68 -6.36 -10.76 0.78
C LEU A 68 -5.17 -10.26 1.62
N LYS A 69 -5.45 -9.97 2.88
CA LYS A 69 -4.47 -9.53 3.88
C LYS A 69 -4.64 -10.35 5.14
N CYS A 70 -3.53 -10.64 5.81
CA CYS A 70 -3.58 -11.23 7.14
C CYS A 70 -3.95 -10.14 8.15
N VAL A 71 -5.12 -10.27 8.78
CA VAL A 71 -5.62 -9.33 9.79
C VAL A 71 -5.35 -9.92 11.16
N ILE A 72 -4.38 -9.33 11.86
CA ILE A 72 -4.00 -9.69 13.23
C ILE A 72 -4.44 -8.54 14.15
N PRO A 73 -5.20 -8.82 15.22
CA PRO A 73 -5.54 -7.81 16.22
C PRO A 73 -4.29 -7.22 16.87
N PHE A 74 -4.27 -5.91 17.05
CA PHE A 74 -3.25 -5.27 17.87
C PHE A 74 -3.49 -5.59 19.34
N ALA A 75 -2.41 -5.79 20.11
CA ALA A 75 -2.49 -6.16 21.52
C ALA A 75 -3.11 -5.07 22.43
N ASP A 76 -3.15 -3.84 21.93
CA ASP A 76 -3.69 -2.64 22.57
C ASP A 76 -5.00 -2.15 21.95
N ALA A 77 -5.62 -2.96 21.08
CA ALA A 77 -6.91 -2.65 20.47
C ALA A 77 -7.93 -2.09 21.47
N GLY A 78 -8.50 -0.93 21.16
CA GLY A 78 -9.55 -0.28 21.94
C GLY A 78 -9.09 0.44 23.21
N LYS A 79 -7.79 0.41 23.57
CA LYS A 79 -7.28 1.22 24.68
C LYS A 79 -7.46 2.71 24.40
N ALA A 80 -7.89 3.48 25.40
CA ALA A 80 -7.98 4.93 25.26
C ALA A 80 -6.61 5.54 24.95
N CYS A 81 -6.56 6.48 24.02
CA CYS A 81 -5.34 7.16 23.60
C CYS A 81 -5.64 8.61 23.25
N SER A 82 -4.59 9.44 23.30
CA SER A 82 -4.64 10.83 22.82
C SER A 82 -3.64 11.09 21.70
N ASP A 83 -2.76 10.14 21.40
CA ASP A 83 -1.71 10.26 20.41
C ASP A 83 -1.32 8.88 19.88
N LYS A 84 -0.88 8.81 18.62
CA LYS A 84 -0.42 7.58 17.97
C LYS A 84 0.72 6.89 18.74
N SER A 85 1.60 7.64 19.40
CA SER A 85 2.74 7.09 20.16
C SER A 85 2.34 6.14 21.30
N GLN A 86 1.07 6.15 21.70
CA GLN A 86 0.51 5.26 22.72
C GLN A 86 -0.02 3.94 22.14
N CYS A 87 -0.04 3.80 20.81
CA CYS A 87 -0.63 2.67 20.13
C CYS A 87 0.37 1.96 19.19
N HIS A 88 0.20 0.65 18.99
CA HIS A 88 0.93 -0.10 17.97
C HIS A 88 0.48 0.31 16.56
N GLY A 89 -0.82 0.60 16.41
CA GLY A 89 -1.43 1.17 15.20
C GLY A 89 -1.57 2.69 15.27
N ASP A 90 -2.70 3.19 14.77
CA ASP A 90 -3.12 4.58 14.93
C ASP A 90 -3.97 4.79 16.20
N CYS A 91 -3.96 6.02 16.71
CA CYS A 91 -4.97 6.47 17.67
C CYS A 91 -6.15 7.05 16.88
N LEU A 92 -7.30 6.36 16.88
CA LEU A 92 -8.46 6.70 16.05
C LEU A 92 -9.56 7.35 16.88
N ALA A 93 -10.20 8.39 16.34
CA ALA A 93 -11.30 9.07 16.99
C ALA A 93 -12.51 8.14 17.13
N VAL A 94 -13.10 8.08 18.32
CA VAL A 94 -14.32 7.27 18.58
C VAL A 94 -15.53 7.78 17.80
N ALA A 95 -15.53 9.08 17.50
CA ALA A 95 -16.50 9.76 16.65
C ALA A 95 -15.78 10.86 15.87
N LEU A 96 -16.24 11.11 14.65
CA LEU A 96 -15.69 12.17 13.81
C LEU A 96 -16.03 13.54 14.40
N VAL A 97 -15.01 14.38 14.55
CA VAL A 97 -15.14 15.76 15.02
C VAL A 97 -14.60 16.73 13.95
N PRO A 98 -14.93 18.03 14.00
CA PRO A 98 -14.23 19.02 13.20
C PRO A 98 -12.71 18.96 13.46
N ALA A 99 -11.89 19.13 12.42
CA ALA A 99 -10.45 19.09 12.57
C ALA A 99 -9.97 20.16 13.56
N GLY A 100 -9.08 19.78 14.48
CA GLY A 100 -8.57 20.61 15.56
C GLY A 100 -9.48 20.68 16.80
N ALA A 101 -10.69 20.12 16.76
CA ALA A 101 -11.54 20.00 17.95
C ALA A 101 -11.05 18.86 18.86
N ALA A 102 -11.36 18.99 20.15
CA ALA A 102 -11.09 17.93 21.12
C ALA A 102 -11.77 16.62 20.72
N ALA A 103 -11.03 15.52 20.79
CA ALA A 103 -11.48 14.19 20.40
C ALA A 103 -11.08 13.15 21.43
N GLN A 104 -11.95 12.17 21.64
CA GLN A 104 -11.60 10.95 22.36
C GLN A 104 -11.04 9.95 21.35
N GLY A 105 -9.87 9.40 21.64
CA GLY A 105 -9.21 8.40 20.82
C GLY A 105 -9.22 7.01 21.45
N VAL A 106 -9.24 5.99 20.61
CA VAL A 106 -8.94 4.61 20.98
C VAL A 106 -7.92 4.03 20.02
N CYS A 107 -7.03 3.17 20.52
CA CYS A 107 -6.07 2.47 19.68
C CYS A 107 -6.81 1.59 18.68
N GLN A 108 -6.37 1.67 17.44
CA GLN A 108 -6.84 0.87 16.32
C GLN A 108 -6.92 -0.61 16.68
N ARG A 109 -7.94 -1.31 16.19
CA ARG A 109 -8.17 -2.73 16.45
C ARG A 109 -7.22 -3.61 15.67
N ASP A 110 -7.11 -3.34 14.38
CA ASP A 110 -6.25 -4.08 13.43
C ASP A 110 -6.12 -3.29 12.12
N ILE A 111 -5.35 -3.82 11.18
CA ILE A 111 -5.07 -3.18 9.88
C ILE A 111 -6.31 -2.96 9.01
N SER A 112 -7.45 -3.62 9.27
CA SER A 112 -8.68 -3.45 8.50
C SER A 112 -9.31 -2.08 8.69
N GLU A 113 -9.09 -1.45 9.85
CA GLU A 113 -9.57 -0.08 10.12
C GLU A 113 -8.79 0.99 9.35
N ASN A 114 -7.73 0.62 8.60
CA ASN A 114 -7.11 1.51 7.62
C ASN A 114 -7.99 1.73 6.38
N TYR A 115 -9.01 0.92 6.21
CA TYR A 115 -10.01 1.02 5.15
C TYR A 115 -11.30 1.63 5.71
N GLY A 116 -12.05 2.31 4.84
CA GLY A 116 -13.16 3.17 5.23
C GLY A 116 -12.70 4.57 5.65
N CYS A 117 -13.64 5.35 6.16
CA CYS A 117 -13.40 6.69 6.68
C CYS A 117 -12.99 6.62 8.15
N ARG A 118 -11.90 7.30 8.50
CA ARG A 118 -11.38 7.41 9.85
C ARG A 118 -10.74 8.78 10.09
N GLN A 119 -10.55 9.12 11.36
CA GLN A 119 -9.86 10.33 11.77
C GLN A 119 -8.86 9.95 12.85
N ALA A 120 -7.60 10.34 12.67
CA ALA A 120 -6.58 10.16 13.69
C ALA A 120 -6.74 11.20 14.80
N VAL A 121 -6.36 10.84 16.02
CA VAL A 121 -6.25 11.74 17.17
C VAL A 121 -4.76 11.96 17.47
N GLN A 122 -4.38 13.22 17.58
CA GLN A 122 -3.01 13.63 17.89
C GLN A 122 -3.05 14.71 18.97
N GLY A 123 -2.33 14.53 20.07
CA GLY A 123 -2.41 15.43 21.23
C GLY A 123 -3.83 15.66 21.78
N GLY A 124 -4.75 14.71 21.63
CA GLY A 124 -6.14 14.81 22.09
C GLY A 124 -7.07 15.61 21.17
N VAL A 125 -6.62 16.01 19.98
CA VAL A 125 -7.45 16.66 18.97
C VAL A 125 -7.63 15.80 17.73
N GLY A 126 -8.79 15.90 17.09
CA GLY A 126 -9.08 15.20 15.84
C GLY A 126 -8.33 15.84 14.66
N GLY A 127 -7.66 15.03 13.85
CA GLY A 127 -7.02 15.45 12.60
C GLY A 127 -8.01 15.66 11.45
N SER A 128 -7.54 15.65 10.21
CA SER A 128 -8.43 15.55 9.05
C SER A 128 -9.03 14.14 8.95
N GLN A 129 -10.28 14.04 8.50
CA GLN A 129 -10.86 12.75 8.13
C GLN A 129 -10.23 12.27 6.82
N ILE A 130 -9.86 10.99 6.79
CA ILE A 130 -9.32 10.32 5.60
C ILE A 130 -10.20 9.11 5.30
N CYS A 131 -10.58 8.93 4.04
CA CYS A 131 -11.32 7.76 3.56
C CYS A 131 -10.47 6.98 2.56
N ILE A 132 -10.16 5.72 2.86
CA ILE A 132 -9.33 4.83 2.04
C ILE A 132 -10.12 3.58 1.68
N ASP A 133 -9.90 3.03 0.50
CA ASP A 133 -10.62 1.89 -0.05
C ASP A 133 -9.69 0.97 -0.87
#